data_AF-A0A969B364-F1
#
_entry.id   AF-A0A969B364-F1
#
_cell.length_a   1.000
_cell.length_b   1.000
_cell.length_c   1.000
_cell.angle_alpha   90.00
_cell.angle_beta   90.00
_cell.angle_gamma   90.00
#
_symmetry.space_group_name_H-M   'P 1'
#
loop_
_entity.id
_entity.type
_entity.pdbx_description
1 polymer ?
#
loop_
_entity_poly.entity_id
_entity_poly.type
_entity_poly.pdbx_seq_one_letter_code
_entity_poly.pdbx_strand_id
1 'polypeptide(L)'
;MSLKELQKHLDQVMNEQNNRSIPEFEGYSPFEMNQILYFTFSKDSPVQFQRLSDTDYKRIPLLNQIKYLTDLIDKKGEVKLTNSGYLPTKMVAELYHQGFLKDEHIEKGISKLYKETDSMTVNLTRILIELGGFVKRGMVKLV
;
A
#
# COMPACT_ATOMS: atom_id res chain seq x y z
N MET A 1 9.76 16.98 51.35
CA MET A 1 9.33 16.64 49.98
C MET A 1 7.94 16.05 50.07
N SER A 2 6.95 16.67 49.43
CA SER A 2 5.58 16.17 49.38
C SER A 2 5.41 15.07 48.32
N LEU A 3 4.37 14.25 48.46
CA LEU A 3 3.98 13.26 47.43
C LEU A 3 3.81 13.90 46.04
N LYS A 4 3.28 15.14 45.98
CA LYS A 4 3.13 15.89 44.73
C LYS A 4 4.48 16.27 44.12
N GLU A 5 5.43 16.68 44.95
CA GLU A 5 6.79 17.01 44.50
C GLU A 5 7.53 15.78 43.98
N LEU A 6 7.36 14.63 44.65
CA LEU A 6 7.93 13.37 44.22
C LEU A 6 7.36 12.91 42.88
N GLN A 7 6.03 12.96 42.71
CA GLN A 7 5.38 12.61 41.44
C GLN A 7 5.88 13.48 40.30
N LYS A 8 5.95 14.80 40.52
CA LYS A 8 6.46 15.75 39.52
C LYS A 8 7.89 15.40 39.09
N HIS A 9 8.74 15.00 40.04
CA HIS A 9 10.12 14.61 39.73
C HIS A 9 10.19 13.32 38.92
N LEU A 10 9.39 12.32 39.28
CA LEU A 10 9.30 11.06 38.53
C LEU A 10 8.80 11.30 37.09
N ASP A 11 7.76 12.11 36.92
CA ASP A 11 7.22 12.46 35.61
C ASP A 11 8.28 13.13 34.72
N GLN A 12 9.08 14.02 35.32
CA GLN A 12 10.17 14.69 34.61
C GLN A 12 11.24 13.68 34.13
N VAL A 13 11.71 12.80 35.02
CA VAL A 13 12.72 11.79 34.67
C VAL A 13 12.19 10.83 33.61
N MET A 14 10.94 10.40 33.71
CA MET A 14 10.30 9.56 32.69
C MET A 14 10.22 10.28 31.33
N ASN A 15 9.84 11.56 31.33
CA ASN A 15 9.75 12.34 30.11
C ASN A 15 11.12 12.53 29.44
N GLU A 16 12.16 12.85 30.21
CA GLU A 16 13.54 12.97 29.71
C GLU A 16 14.03 11.64 29.13
N GLN A 17 13.81 10.54 29.85
CA GLN A 17 14.20 9.21 29.40
C GLN A 17 13.48 8.78 28.11
N ASN A 18 12.18 9.06 27.99
CA ASN A 18 11.38 8.65 26.85
C ASN A 18 11.62 9.49 25.59
N ASN A 19 12.09 10.74 25.73
CA ASN A 19 12.31 11.67 24.62
C ASN A 19 13.80 11.92 24.29
N ARG A 20 14.73 11.24 24.98
CA ARG A 20 16.16 11.32 24.64
C ARG A 20 16.44 10.64 23.29
N SER A 21 17.32 11.23 22.50
CA SER A 21 17.83 10.61 21.27
C SER A 21 18.70 9.39 21.58
N ILE A 22 18.53 8.30 20.83
CA ILE A 22 19.30 7.06 20.98
C ILE A 22 20.00 6.73 19.64
N PRO A 23 21.34 6.70 19.59
CA PRO A 23 22.08 6.40 18.36
C PRO A 23 21.71 5.06 17.70
N GLU A 24 21.45 4.03 18.51
CA GLU A 24 21.03 2.70 18.03
C GLU A 24 19.64 2.71 17.40
N PHE A 25 18.85 3.76 17.65
CA PHE A 25 17.57 4.03 17.01
C PHE A 25 17.70 5.07 15.89
N GLU A 26 18.90 5.23 15.31
CA GLU A 26 19.18 6.26 14.28
C GLU A 26 18.83 7.68 14.76
N GLY A 27 18.91 7.90 16.08
CA GLY A 27 18.61 9.17 16.72
C GLY A 27 17.17 9.33 17.19
N TYR A 28 16.25 8.40 16.88
CA TYR A 28 14.89 8.43 17.43
C TYR A 28 14.89 8.15 18.93
N SER A 29 13.93 8.74 19.63
CA SER A 29 13.70 8.48 21.04
C SER A 29 12.93 7.17 21.30
N PRO A 30 12.96 6.62 22.52
CA PRO A 30 12.09 5.50 22.89
C PRO A 30 10.61 5.73 22.59
N PHE A 31 10.12 6.95 22.80
CA PHE A 31 8.74 7.33 22.49
C PHE A 31 8.48 7.26 20.97
N GLU A 32 9.32 7.90 20.16
CA GLU A 32 9.17 7.89 18.70
C GLU A 32 9.30 6.49 18.11
N MET A 33 10.25 5.69 18.59
CA MET A 33 10.42 4.30 18.13
C MET A 33 9.19 3.45 18.51
N ASN A 34 8.60 3.67 19.68
CA ASN A 34 7.33 3.04 20.04
C ASN A 34 6.20 3.44 19.07
N GLN A 35 6.11 4.73 18.71
CA GLN A 35 5.14 5.19 17.72
C GLN A 35 5.39 4.54 16.35
N ILE A 36 6.63 4.48 15.87
CA ILE A 36 6.97 3.84 14.59
C ILE A 36 6.55 2.36 14.58
N LEU A 37 6.80 1.62 15.66
CA LEU A 37 6.57 0.17 15.70
C LEU A 37 5.10 -0.22 15.86
N TYR A 38 4.35 0.52 16.67
CA TYR A 38 2.99 0.11 17.06
C TYR A 38 1.89 1.04 16.54
N PHE A 39 2.25 2.25 16.14
CA PHE A 39 1.35 3.31 15.74
C PHE A 39 1.88 4.04 14.51
N THR A 40 2.48 3.31 13.56
CA THR A 40 3.37 3.84 12.51
C THR A 40 2.82 5.05 11.76
N PHE A 41 1.50 5.12 11.54
CA PHE A 41 0.83 6.21 10.83
C PHE A 41 -0.12 7.03 11.73
N SER A 42 0.03 6.95 13.05
CA SER A 42 -0.70 7.80 13.99
C SER A 42 -0.19 9.23 13.92
N LYS A 43 -0.95 10.19 14.47
CA LYS A 43 -0.56 11.61 14.50
C LYS A 43 0.78 11.87 15.22
N ASP A 44 1.11 11.04 16.21
CA ASP A 44 2.28 11.24 17.07
C ASP A 44 3.52 10.48 16.56
N SER A 45 3.37 9.67 15.51
CA SER A 45 4.50 9.02 14.84
C SER A 45 5.31 10.03 14.02
N PRO A 46 6.65 9.93 14.02
CA PRO A 46 7.47 10.72 13.10
C PRO A 46 7.28 10.28 11.64
N VAL A 47 6.74 9.08 11.41
CA VAL A 47 6.40 8.57 10.08
C VAL A 47 4.96 8.95 9.75
N GLN A 48 4.77 9.68 8.65
CA GLN A 48 3.46 10.17 8.22
C GLN A 48 3.21 9.84 6.76
N PHE A 49 1.93 9.72 6.39
CA PHE A 49 1.55 9.68 4.98
C PHE A 49 1.76 11.05 4.35
N GLN A 50 2.59 11.10 3.32
CA GLN A 50 2.71 12.29 2.48
C GLN A 50 1.44 12.41 1.62
N ARG A 51 0.63 13.45 1.87
CA ARG A 51 -0.46 13.81 0.96
C ARG A 51 0.14 14.46 -0.28
N LEU A 52 -0.18 13.91 -1.43
CA LEU A 52 0.29 14.40 -2.73
C LEU A 52 -0.79 15.22 -3.42
N SER A 53 -0.40 15.98 -4.44
CA SER A 53 -1.35 16.63 -5.34
C SER A 53 -2.02 15.59 -6.26
N ASP A 54 -3.21 15.91 -6.80
CA ASP A 54 -3.88 15.07 -7.81
C ASP A 54 -2.98 14.78 -9.02
N THR A 55 -2.17 15.77 -9.40
CA THR A 55 -1.20 15.65 -10.50
C THR A 55 -0.10 14.65 -10.16
N ASP A 56 0.39 14.61 -8.93
CA ASP A 56 1.43 13.69 -8.51
C ASP A 56 0.91 12.26 -8.36
N TYR A 57 -0.31 12.08 -7.84
CA TYR A 57 -0.93 10.75 -7.81
C TYR A 57 -1.07 10.13 -9.20
N LYS A 58 -1.40 10.95 -10.22
CA LYS A 58 -1.45 10.51 -11.62
C LYS A 58 -0.08 10.11 -12.18
N ARG A 59 1.03 10.43 -11.52
CA ARG A 59 2.37 10.00 -11.94
C ARG A 59 2.77 8.65 -11.35
N ILE A 60 1.99 8.10 -10.42
CA ILE A 60 2.24 6.79 -9.79
C ILE A 60 1.57 5.70 -10.66
N PRO A 61 2.32 4.95 -11.47
CA PRO A 61 1.69 4.15 -12.51
C PRO A 61 0.94 2.92 -11.96
N LEU A 62 1.46 2.32 -10.88
CA LEU A 62 0.78 1.22 -10.19
C LEU A 62 -0.55 1.66 -9.58
N LEU A 63 -0.61 2.86 -8.98
CA LEU A 63 -1.85 3.41 -8.44
C LEU A 63 -2.89 3.61 -9.55
N ASN A 64 -2.49 4.14 -10.70
CA ASN A 64 -3.39 4.31 -11.83
C ASN A 64 -3.89 2.98 -12.40
N GLN A 65 -3.02 1.96 -12.46
CA GLN A 65 -3.41 0.62 -12.91
C GLN A 65 -4.42 -0.02 -11.94
N ILE A 66 -4.22 0.13 -10.63
CA ILE A 66 -5.18 -0.30 -9.59
C ILE A 66 -6.52 0.43 -9.78
N LYS A 67 -6.50 1.76 -9.88
CA LYS A 67 -7.72 2.57 -10.06
C LYS A 67 -8.49 2.18 -11.31
N TYR A 68 -7.79 1.99 -12.44
CA TYR A 68 -8.42 1.56 -13.68
C TYR A 68 -9.09 0.19 -13.52
N LEU A 69 -8.40 -0.78 -12.89
CA LEU A 69 -8.96 -2.10 -12.66
C LEU A 69 -10.19 -2.04 -11.76
N THR A 70 -10.16 -1.30 -10.65
CA THR A 70 -11.30 -1.14 -9.76
C THR A 70 -12.48 -0.47 -10.45
N ASP A 71 -12.23 0.57 -11.26
CA ASP A 71 -13.28 1.25 -12.05
C ASP A 71 -13.90 0.32 -13.10
N LEU A 72 -13.10 -0.56 -13.71
CA LEU A 72 -13.57 -1.55 -14.67
C LEU A 72 -14.49 -2.58 -14.00
N ILE A 73 -14.12 -3.01 -12.79
CA ILE A 73 -14.92 -3.94 -11.98
C ILE A 73 -16.23 -3.26 -11.57
N ASP A 74 -16.17 -2.02 -11.09
CA ASP A 74 -17.34 -1.22 -10.70
C ASP A 74 -18.36 -1.13 -11.85
N LYS A 75 -17.89 -0.71 -13.04
CA LYS A 75 -18.72 -0.58 -14.23
C LYS A 75 -19.36 -1.89 -14.68
N LYS A 76 -18.65 -3.01 -14.50
CA LYS A 76 -19.18 -4.34 -14.85
C LYS A 76 -20.05 -4.93 -13.74
N GLY A 77 -20.01 -4.38 -12.53
CA GLY A 77 -20.69 -4.86 -11.32
C GLY A 77 -20.07 -6.12 -10.74
N GLU A 78 -19.78 -7.12 -11.58
CA GLU A 78 -19.13 -8.36 -11.19
C GLU A 78 -18.20 -8.86 -12.30
N VAL A 79 -17.00 -9.28 -11.90
CA VAL A 79 -16.05 -9.97 -12.77
C VAL A 79 -15.84 -11.39 -12.25
N LYS A 80 -16.30 -12.36 -13.03
CA LYS A 80 -16.00 -13.77 -12.78
C LYS A 80 -14.55 -14.06 -13.11
N LEU A 81 -13.81 -14.57 -12.13
CA LEU A 81 -12.46 -15.09 -12.34
C LEU A 81 -12.48 -16.37 -13.18
N THR A 82 -11.34 -16.70 -13.77
CA THR A 82 -11.11 -18.02 -14.34
C THR A 82 -11.21 -19.11 -13.25
N ASN A 83 -11.35 -20.37 -13.65
CA ASN A 83 -11.43 -21.49 -12.70
C ASN A 83 -10.20 -21.60 -11.78
N SER A 84 -9.05 -21.06 -12.20
CA SER A 84 -7.81 -21.00 -11.43
C SER A 84 -7.66 -19.72 -10.60
N GLY A 85 -8.67 -18.85 -10.56
CA GLY A 85 -8.65 -17.62 -9.75
C GLY A 85 -7.97 -16.42 -10.42
N TYR A 86 -7.63 -16.49 -11.71
CA TYR A 86 -7.03 -15.37 -12.45
C TYR A 86 -8.06 -14.50 -13.18
N LEU A 87 -7.66 -13.28 -13.53
CA LEU A 87 -8.41 -12.38 -14.39
C LEU A 87 -8.65 -13.01 -15.78
N PRO A 88 -9.84 -12.77 -16.39
CA PRO A 88 -10.08 -13.16 -17.77
C PRO A 88 -9.07 -12.53 -18.73
N THR A 89 -8.64 -13.26 -19.76
CA THR A 89 -7.59 -12.82 -20.72
C THR A 89 -7.93 -11.50 -21.42
N LYS A 90 -9.22 -11.26 -21.74
CA LYS A 90 -9.68 -9.96 -22.27
C LYS A 90 -9.38 -8.80 -21.33
N MET A 91 -9.58 -9.01 -20.04
CA MET A 91 -9.30 -8.01 -19.00
C MET A 91 -7.81 -7.81 -18.78
N VAL A 92 -7.02 -8.89 -18.83
CA VAL A 92 -5.55 -8.81 -18.80
C VAL A 92 -5.03 -7.97 -19.95
N ALA A 93 -5.49 -8.26 -21.17
CA ALA A 93 -5.14 -7.46 -22.34
C ALA A 93 -5.59 -6.01 -22.17
N GLU A 94 -6.85 -5.77 -21.82
CA GLU A 94 -7.38 -4.41 -21.63
C GLU A 94 -6.56 -3.59 -20.62
N LEU A 95 -6.23 -4.18 -19.46
CA LEU A 95 -5.47 -3.52 -18.40
C LEU A 95 -4.03 -3.21 -18.82
N TYR A 96 -3.36 -4.15 -19.47
CA TYR A 96 -1.98 -3.98 -19.91
C TYR A 96 -1.86 -2.90 -20.99
N HIS A 97 -2.77 -2.91 -21.98
CA HIS A 97 -2.74 -1.95 -23.10
C HIS A 97 -3.05 -0.51 -22.68
N GLN A 98 -3.54 -0.26 -21.46
CA GLN A 98 -3.58 1.10 -20.91
C GLN A 98 -2.18 1.73 -20.77
N GLY A 99 -1.13 0.91 -20.74
CA GLY A 99 0.25 1.39 -20.78
C GLY A 99 0.72 2.07 -19.50
N PHE A 100 0.00 1.91 -18.38
CA PHE A 100 0.44 2.43 -17.08
C PHE A 100 1.78 1.80 -16.66
N LEU A 101 1.89 0.48 -16.78
CA LEU A 101 3.10 -0.28 -16.45
C LEU A 101 3.42 -1.21 -17.60
N LYS A 102 4.65 -1.11 -18.10
CA LYS A 102 5.16 -1.92 -19.19
C LYS A 102 6.03 -3.06 -18.66
N ASP A 103 6.06 -4.14 -19.41
CA ASP A 103 6.95 -5.29 -19.16
C ASP A 103 7.93 -5.39 -20.33
N GLU A 104 9.22 -5.29 -20.03
CA GLU A 104 10.26 -5.22 -21.06
C GLU A 104 10.27 -6.43 -21.98
N HIS A 105 10.04 -7.64 -21.46
CA HIS A 105 10.04 -8.86 -22.28
C HIS A 105 8.84 -8.88 -23.23
N ILE A 106 7.69 -8.42 -22.79
CA ILE A 106 6.49 -8.32 -23.63
C ILE A 106 6.67 -7.23 -24.69
N GLU A 107 7.15 -6.05 -24.30
CA GLU A 107 7.35 -4.93 -25.23
C GLU A 107 8.41 -5.23 -26.30
N LYS A 108 9.43 -6.04 -25.97
CA LYS A 108 10.45 -6.53 -26.91
C LYS A 108 10.01 -7.76 -27.71
N GLY A 109 8.80 -8.28 -27.48
CA GLY A 109 8.29 -9.49 -28.14
C GLY A 109 8.98 -10.79 -27.74
N ILE A 110 9.74 -10.78 -26.65
CA ILE A 110 10.42 -11.97 -26.08
C ILE A 110 9.37 -12.90 -25.46
N SER A 111 8.34 -12.35 -24.82
CA SER A 111 7.19 -13.09 -24.29
C SER A 111 5.89 -12.53 -24.84
N LYS A 112 4.83 -13.36 -24.84
CA LYS A 112 3.49 -12.94 -25.26
C LYS A 112 2.63 -12.67 -24.04
N LEU A 113 1.84 -11.60 -24.09
CA LEU A 113 0.78 -11.36 -23.13
C LEU A 113 -0.46 -12.19 -23.51
N TYR A 114 -0.77 -13.23 -22.74
CA TYR A 114 -1.98 -14.03 -22.93
C TYR A 114 -2.80 -14.16 -21.65
N LYS A 115 -2.17 -14.54 -20.54
CA LYS A 115 -2.78 -14.74 -19.23
C LYS A 115 -2.16 -13.81 -18.19
N GLU A 116 -2.83 -13.68 -17.05
CA GLU A 116 -2.44 -12.75 -15.98
C GLU A 116 -0.99 -12.93 -15.53
N THR A 117 -0.53 -14.17 -15.38
CA THR A 117 0.82 -14.50 -14.93
C THR A 117 1.92 -14.14 -15.93
N ASP A 118 1.56 -13.82 -17.18
CA ASP A 118 2.56 -13.41 -18.18
C ASP A 118 3.05 -11.98 -17.93
N SER A 119 2.28 -11.18 -17.18
CA SER A 119 2.63 -9.80 -16.79
C SER A 119 2.66 -9.67 -15.27
N MET A 120 3.86 -9.46 -14.72
CA MET A 120 4.02 -9.27 -13.27
C MET A 120 3.23 -8.06 -12.75
N THR A 121 3.09 -7.01 -13.56
CA THR A 121 2.41 -5.77 -13.18
C THR A 121 0.89 -5.96 -13.09
N VAL A 122 0.30 -6.68 -14.04
CA VAL A 122 -1.12 -7.08 -14.00
C VAL A 122 -1.38 -8.01 -12.82
N ASN A 123 -0.55 -9.04 -12.62
CA ASN A 123 -0.70 -9.99 -11.52
C ASN A 123 -0.57 -9.31 -10.15
N LEU A 124 0.42 -8.42 -9.98
CA LEU A 124 0.58 -7.62 -8.76
C LEU A 124 -0.64 -6.74 -8.50
N THR A 125 -1.17 -6.07 -9.53
CA THR A 125 -2.38 -5.24 -9.40
C THR A 125 -3.55 -6.06 -8.85
N ARG A 126 -3.77 -7.27 -9.38
CA ARG A 126 -4.81 -8.19 -8.89
C ARG A 126 -4.58 -8.59 -7.43
N ILE A 127 -3.33 -8.86 -7.04
CA ILE A 127 -2.95 -9.20 -5.65
C ILE A 127 -3.27 -8.04 -4.70
N LEU A 128 -2.88 -6.82 -5.08
CA LEU A 128 -3.06 -5.65 -4.23
C LEU A 128 -4.53 -5.30 -4.01
N ILE A 129 -5.40 -5.45 -5.03
CA ILE A 129 -6.83 -5.18 -4.83
C ILE A 129 -7.50 -6.20 -3.91
N GLU A 130 -7.03 -7.45 -3.89
CA GLU A 130 -7.52 -8.48 -2.97
C GLU A 130 -7.02 -8.23 -1.55
N LEU A 131 -5.72 -8.00 -1.38
CA LEU A 131 -5.13 -7.72 -0.06
C LEU A 131 -5.64 -6.42 0.55
N GLY A 132 -5.89 -5.41 -0.30
CA GLY A 132 -6.47 -4.14 0.11
C GLY A 132 -7.96 -4.21 0.47
N GLY A 133 -8.60 -5.38 0.30
CA GLY A 133 -10.02 -5.56 0.63
C GLY A 133 -10.97 -4.85 -0.33
N PHE A 134 -10.49 -4.41 -1.50
CA PHE A 134 -11.34 -3.77 -2.51
C PHE A 134 -12.25 -4.79 -3.20
N VAL A 135 -11.89 -6.08 -3.18
CA VAL A 135 -12.64 -7.15 -3.83
C VAL A 135 -12.72 -8.39 -2.94
N LYS A 136 -13.81 -9.17 -3.07
CA LYS A 136 -14.00 -10.40 -2.30
C LYS A 136 -13.17 -11.57 -2.87
N ARG A 137 -12.66 -12.44 -2.00
CA ARG A 137 -11.92 -13.64 -2.41
C ARG A 137 -12.83 -14.63 -3.17
N GLY A 138 -12.41 -15.04 -4.37
CA GLY A 138 -13.13 -16.01 -5.23
C GLY A 138 -14.10 -15.39 -6.25
N MET A 139 -14.43 -14.09 -6.12
CA MET A 139 -15.23 -13.32 -7.09
C MET A 139 -14.78 -11.86 -7.04
N VAL A 140 -14.37 -11.30 -8.16
CA VAL A 140 -13.98 -9.89 -8.22
C VAL A 140 -15.25 -9.06 -8.32
N LYS A 141 -15.83 -8.80 -7.15
CA LYS A 141 -16.93 -7.87 -6.91
C LYS A 141 -16.44 -6.87 -5.87
N LEU A 142 -16.69 -5.57 -6.09
CA LEU A 142 -16.36 -4.56 -5.10
C LEU A 142 -17.13 -4.83 -3.79
N VAL A 143 -16.41 -4.72 -2.67
CA VAL A 143 -16.94 -4.98 -1.31
C VAL A 143 -17.84 -3.85 -0.85
#